data_AF-A0A9P9CX03-F1
#
_entry.id   AF-A0A9P9CX03-F1
#
_cell.length_a   1.000
_cell.length_b   1.000
_cell.length_c   1.000
_cell.angle_alpha   90.00
_cell.angle_beta   90.00
_cell.angle_gamma   90.00
#
_symmetry.space_group_name_H-M   'P 1'
#
loop_
_entity.id
_entity.type
_entity.pdbx_description
1 polymer ?
#
loop_
_entity_poly.entity_id
_entity_poly.type
_entity_poly.pdbx_seq_one_letter_code
_entity_poly.pdbx_strand_id
1 'polypeptide(L)'
;MTCNNISRSYFTLEHCLLNGFRFVFTRQVRPMTLLTIGARPVCTRRFLALSLSISCVPLAAVQVYRRMSTSKAGTTPSQIVQRVSPTYDAAQASGAVHFFPSTIETHNEIGVEFEIRLCPALLKKPELPPPAFDAGNAPPSEHKSTHKDPFAPPYESALVIGELSNEDLEAEHVFLLNKFSVVQQHFLMVSKEYESQTSPLTPGDLVHAYQIMNASRSEGKSIFAFYNCGDRSGASQPHKHLQFIPIPQGGPPIERFARAQRVEDISRPFTLPGLPYAHFAYRFPTSFPSYSSAEQADALINAYLALLDLVVSTARHQPDERQAGGVGAPSYNVLLTLEHLHIIPRFQEKHQLEQTGEHLPVNSLGFAGALLVKSGEELDAVKVEGVAKILTGVGMLPVDIPSSTVHEAS
;
A
#
# COMPACT_ATOMS: atom_id res chain seq x y z
N MET A 1 29.40 11.12 -62.81
CA MET A 1 28.32 12.12 -62.66
C MET A 1 27.29 11.51 -61.72
N THR A 2 27.48 11.76 -60.42
CA THR A 2 26.61 12.60 -59.58
C THR A 2 25.35 11.88 -59.12
N CYS A 3 25.49 11.16 -58.01
CA CYS A 3 24.39 10.89 -57.08
C CYS A 3 24.31 12.11 -56.16
N ASN A 4 23.20 12.84 -56.19
CA ASN A 4 23.00 14.02 -55.34
C ASN A 4 21.73 13.87 -54.51
N ASN A 5 21.85 14.36 -53.28
CA ASN A 5 20.83 14.78 -52.32
C ASN A 5 20.06 13.69 -51.55
N ILE A 6 20.62 13.35 -50.38
CA ILE A 6 19.81 13.28 -49.16
C ILE A 6 20.35 14.32 -48.18
N SER A 7 19.50 15.30 -47.91
CA SER A 7 19.64 16.35 -46.92
C SER A 7 19.72 15.75 -45.51
N ARG A 8 20.67 16.25 -44.72
CA ARG A 8 20.74 16.04 -43.28
C ARG A 8 19.56 16.75 -42.61
N SER A 9 18.82 16.02 -41.79
CA SER A 9 18.02 16.61 -40.72
C SER A 9 18.35 15.88 -39.43
N TYR A 10 18.72 16.66 -38.43
CA TYR A 10 19.10 16.26 -37.09
C TYR A 10 17.90 15.60 -36.41
N PHE A 11 18.09 14.41 -35.83
CA PHE A 11 17.18 13.88 -34.81
C PHE A 11 17.92 13.74 -33.48
N THR A 12 17.28 14.35 -32.50
CA THR A 12 17.56 14.45 -31.07
C THR A 12 17.60 13.08 -30.38
N LEU A 13 18.46 12.95 -29.37
CA LEU A 13 18.40 11.86 -28.39
C LEU A 13 17.02 11.86 -27.72
N GLU A 14 16.23 10.82 -27.95
CA GLU A 14 15.14 10.46 -27.04
C GLU A 14 15.72 9.78 -25.80
N HIS A 15 15.41 10.36 -24.65
CA HIS A 15 15.60 9.76 -23.33
C HIS A 15 14.62 8.59 -23.17
N CYS A 16 15.11 7.35 -23.27
CA CYS A 16 14.41 6.22 -22.65
C CYS A 16 14.70 6.23 -21.14
N LEU A 17 13.75 6.74 -20.36
CA LEU A 17 13.69 6.52 -18.92
C LEU A 17 13.16 5.11 -18.66
N LEU A 18 14.04 4.20 -18.28
CA LEU A 18 13.68 2.94 -17.64
C LEU A 18 14.27 2.98 -16.22
N ASN A 19 13.38 2.94 -15.23
CA ASN A 19 13.63 2.64 -13.83
C ASN A 19 14.74 3.44 -13.13
N GLY A 20 14.52 4.74 -12.88
CA GLY A 20 14.98 5.42 -11.65
C GLY A 20 16.46 5.44 -11.26
N PHE A 21 17.38 4.84 -12.01
CA PHE A 21 18.80 4.75 -11.67
C PHE A 21 19.63 5.70 -12.53
N ARG A 22 20.35 6.62 -11.88
CA ARG A 22 21.27 7.55 -12.52
C ARG A 22 22.61 6.84 -12.78
N PHE A 23 22.81 6.28 -13.96
CA PHE A 23 24.12 5.76 -14.38
C PHE A 23 25.02 6.90 -14.86
N VAL A 24 26.08 7.20 -14.11
CA VAL A 24 27.15 8.11 -14.55
C VAL A 24 28.12 7.34 -15.43
N PHE A 25 28.02 7.50 -16.75
CA PHE A 25 29.02 6.98 -17.69
C PHE A 25 30.20 7.96 -17.78
N THR A 26 31.33 7.63 -17.15
CA THR A 26 32.59 8.35 -17.39
C THR A 26 33.24 7.83 -18.67
N ARG A 27 33.13 8.59 -19.76
CA ARG A 27 33.77 8.31 -21.03
C ARG A 27 35.24 8.74 -20.96
N GLN A 28 36.16 7.83 -20.69
CA GLN A 28 37.59 8.12 -20.81
C GLN A 28 37.99 8.01 -22.30
N VAL A 29 38.00 9.13 -23.01
CA VAL A 29 38.52 9.22 -24.38
C VAL A 29 40.04 9.36 -24.30
N ARG A 30 40.80 8.32 -24.65
CA ARG A 30 42.22 8.48 -24.95
C ARG A 30 42.37 8.83 -26.44
N PRO A 31 43.15 9.87 -26.81
CA PRO A 31 43.44 10.15 -28.20
C PRO A 31 44.43 9.10 -28.71
N MET A 32 44.02 8.34 -29.74
CA MET A 32 44.93 7.48 -30.50
C MET A 32 45.21 8.18 -31.83
N THR A 33 46.38 8.79 -31.94
CA THR A 33 46.91 9.35 -33.19
C THR A 33 47.16 8.20 -34.17
N LEU A 34 46.58 8.27 -35.36
CA LEU A 34 46.86 7.30 -36.43
C LEU A 34 47.02 8.04 -37.76
N LEU A 35 48.20 7.93 -38.37
CA LEU A 35 48.45 8.04 -39.81
C LEU A 35 49.93 7.66 -40.04
N THR A 36 50.41 6.89 -41.03
CA THR A 36 49.90 5.93 -42.04
C THR A 36 51.11 5.64 -42.92
N ILE A 37 51.41 4.39 -43.32
CA ILE A 37 51.87 4.05 -44.68
C ILE A 37 51.49 2.58 -45.00
N GLY A 38 50.76 2.36 -46.10
CA GLY A 38 51.03 1.24 -47.03
C GLY A 38 50.15 -0.03 -47.01
N ALA A 39 49.31 -0.14 -48.06
CA ALA A 39 48.93 -1.36 -48.81
C ALA A 39 47.90 -2.40 -48.24
N ARG A 40 46.69 -2.34 -48.83
CA ARG A 40 45.77 -3.39 -49.40
C ARG A 40 45.54 -4.77 -48.71
N PRO A 41 44.36 -5.39 -48.95
CA PRO A 41 43.50 -5.93 -47.90
C PRO A 41 43.56 -7.46 -47.75
N VAL A 42 43.32 -7.97 -46.53
CA VAL A 42 42.87 -9.36 -46.33
C VAL A 42 41.75 -9.37 -45.29
N CYS A 43 40.63 -9.94 -45.71
CA CYS A 43 39.44 -10.20 -44.93
C CYS A 43 39.75 -11.16 -43.76
N THR A 44 39.47 -10.76 -42.51
CA THR A 44 39.27 -11.70 -41.40
C THR A 44 38.33 -11.08 -40.38
N ARG A 45 37.18 -11.72 -40.16
CA ARG A 45 36.28 -11.46 -39.02
C ARG A 45 37.10 -11.63 -37.73
N ARG A 46 37.27 -10.56 -36.95
CA ARG A 46 37.76 -10.65 -35.57
C ARG A 46 36.59 -10.46 -34.60
N PHE A 47 36.35 -11.49 -33.80
CA PHE A 47 35.57 -11.42 -32.57
C PHE A 47 36.19 -10.35 -31.65
N LEU A 48 35.40 -9.37 -31.20
CA LEU A 48 35.77 -8.56 -30.05
C LEU A 48 35.42 -9.37 -28.80
N ALA A 49 36.43 -9.95 -28.15
CA ALA A 49 36.29 -10.47 -26.80
C ALA A 49 36.18 -9.27 -25.84
N LEU A 50 35.02 -9.10 -25.22
CA LEU A 50 34.87 -8.22 -24.06
C LEU A 50 35.43 -8.97 -22.85
N SER A 51 36.61 -8.59 -22.36
CA SER A 51 37.11 -9.09 -21.08
C SER A 51 36.35 -8.41 -19.95
N LEU A 52 35.48 -9.13 -19.24
CA LEU A 52 35.00 -8.71 -17.92
C LEU A 52 36.14 -8.92 -16.91
N SER A 53 36.78 -7.85 -16.48
CA SER A 53 37.58 -7.85 -15.26
C SER A 53 36.64 -7.66 -14.07
N ILE A 54 36.33 -8.76 -13.37
CA ILE A 54 35.70 -8.74 -12.05
C ILE A 54 36.78 -8.34 -11.05
N SER A 55 36.72 -7.10 -10.56
CA SER A 55 37.50 -6.70 -9.40
C SER A 55 36.67 -6.96 -8.15
N CYS A 56 37.03 -8.02 -7.40
CA CYS A 56 36.58 -8.22 -6.03
C CYS A 56 37.04 -7.04 -5.16
N VAL A 57 36.10 -6.28 -4.60
CA VAL A 57 36.40 -5.33 -3.52
C VAL A 57 36.25 -6.09 -2.19
N PRO A 58 37.23 -6.02 -1.26
CA PRO A 58 37.17 -6.76 -0.01
C PRO A 58 36.01 -6.30 0.89
N LEU A 59 35.37 -7.26 1.58
CA LEU A 59 34.51 -7.02 2.74
C LEU A 59 35.36 -6.43 3.89
N ALA A 60 35.53 -5.12 3.91
CA ALA A 60 35.89 -4.36 5.11
C ALA A 60 35.63 -2.87 4.85
N ALA A 61 35.01 -2.21 5.83
CA ALA A 61 34.67 -0.78 5.87
C ALA A 61 33.37 -0.35 5.16
N VAL A 62 32.23 -0.90 5.59
CA VAL A 62 31.04 -0.06 5.82
C VAL A 62 31.01 0.25 7.31
N GLN A 63 31.89 1.17 7.72
CA GLN A 63 31.86 1.72 9.05
C GLN A 63 30.90 2.90 8.97
N VAL A 64 29.63 2.64 9.30
CA VAL A 64 28.55 3.61 9.36
C VAL A 64 29.04 4.81 10.18
N TYR A 65 29.18 5.96 9.51
CA TYR A 65 29.47 7.22 10.18
C TYR A 65 28.23 7.60 10.98
N ARG A 66 28.20 7.20 12.25
CA ARG A 66 27.17 7.58 13.22
C ARG A 66 27.31 9.09 13.47
N ARG A 67 26.70 9.92 12.63
CA ARG A 67 26.43 11.31 12.98
C ARG A 67 25.44 11.27 14.14
N MET A 68 25.87 11.68 15.32
CA MET A 68 24.96 12.05 16.40
C MET A 68 24.22 13.31 15.93
N SER A 69 23.11 13.09 15.22
CA SER A 69 22.11 14.12 14.93
C SER A 69 21.43 14.46 16.25
N THR A 70 21.46 15.73 16.64
CA THR A 70 20.70 16.26 17.76
C THR A 70 19.22 16.16 17.41
N SER A 71 18.54 15.13 17.92
CA SER A 71 17.12 14.90 17.69
C SER A 71 16.32 16.16 18.07
N LYS A 72 15.61 16.75 17.11
CA LYS A 72 14.36 17.45 17.47
C LYS A 72 13.55 16.45 18.29
N ALA A 73 13.06 16.85 19.46
CA ALA A 73 12.24 16.00 20.32
C ALA A 73 10.91 15.69 19.60
N GLY A 74 10.94 14.72 18.69
CA GLY A 74 9.76 14.17 18.04
C GLY A 74 8.89 13.47 19.08
N THR A 75 7.59 13.40 18.80
CA THR A 75 6.67 12.64 19.63
C THR A 75 7.07 11.17 19.57
N THR A 76 6.89 10.37 20.62
CA THR A 76 7.11 8.91 20.56
C THR A 76 5.82 8.19 20.12
N PRO A 77 5.90 6.94 19.60
CA PRO A 77 4.70 6.16 19.29
C PRO A 77 3.72 6.04 20.47
N SER A 78 4.22 5.82 21.69
CA SER A 78 3.40 5.80 22.90
C SER A 78 2.71 7.14 23.17
N GLN A 79 3.41 8.26 23.00
CA GLN A 79 2.80 9.59 23.16
C GLN A 79 1.71 9.85 22.11
N ILE A 80 1.88 9.40 20.86
CA ILE A 80 0.82 9.47 19.84
C ILE A 80 -0.41 8.70 20.31
N VAL A 81 -0.24 7.43 20.70
CA VAL A 81 -1.32 6.55 21.17
C VAL A 81 -2.07 7.13 22.39
N GLN A 82 -1.33 7.68 23.36
CA GLN A 82 -1.90 8.30 24.55
C GLN A 82 -2.73 9.56 24.21
N ARG A 83 -2.38 10.28 23.13
CA ARG A 83 -3.10 11.48 22.68
C ARG A 83 -4.35 11.18 21.88
N VAL A 84 -4.50 10.00 21.26
CA VAL A 84 -5.66 9.68 20.39
C VAL A 84 -6.99 9.96 21.07
N SER A 85 -7.23 9.38 22.26
CA SER A 85 -8.51 9.50 22.97
C SER A 85 -8.81 10.94 23.43
N PRO A 86 -7.92 11.65 24.16
CA PRO A 86 -8.21 13.03 24.56
C PRO A 86 -8.32 14.00 23.39
N THR A 87 -7.53 13.83 22.31
CA THR A 87 -7.69 14.64 21.10
C THR A 87 -9.04 14.36 20.44
N TYR A 88 -9.48 13.09 20.38
CA TYR A 88 -10.79 12.72 19.83
C TYR A 88 -11.94 13.35 20.62
N ASP A 89 -11.92 13.25 21.95
CA ASP A 89 -12.97 13.81 22.80
C ASP A 89 -13.06 15.34 22.65
N ALA A 90 -11.92 16.04 22.61
CA ALA A 90 -11.87 17.48 22.39
C ALA A 90 -12.32 17.88 20.96
N ALA A 91 -11.95 17.10 19.95
CA ALA A 91 -12.33 17.35 18.57
C ALA A 91 -13.83 17.09 18.34
N GLN A 92 -14.39 16.08 18.99
CA GLN A 92 -15.82 15.80 18.95
C GLN A 92 -16.61 16.90 19.68
N ALA A 93 -16.16 17.33 20.87
CA ALA A 93 -16.80 18.40 21.63
C ALA A 93 -16.77 19.76 20.91
N SER A 94 -15.71 20.04 20.16
CA SER A 94 -15.60 21.26 19.35
C SER A 94 -16.30 21.18 17.99
N GLY A 95 -16.78 19.99 17.60
CA GLY A 95 -17.40 19.76 16.29
C GLY A 95 -16.40 19.61 15.13
N ALA A 96 -15.10 19.54 15.41
CA ALA A 96 -14.06 19.28 14.41
C ALA A 96 -14.12 17.85 13.87
N VAL A 97 -14.51 16.87 14.71
CA VAL A 97 -14.83 15.50 14.28
C VAL A 97 -16.34 15.30 14.21
N HIS A 98 -16.80 14.81 13.06
CA HIS A 98 -18.18 14.38 12.84
C HIS A 98 -18.27 12.87 13.00
N PHE A 99 -18.75 12.43 14.16
CA PHE A 99 -19.02 11.02 14.43
C PHE A 99 -20.42 10.64 13.92
N PHE A 100 -20.50 9.54 13.18
CA PHE A 100 -21.74 9.00 12.65
C PHE A 100 -22.09 7.69 13.39
N PRO A 101 -23.16 7.70 14.21
CA PRO A 101 -23.64 6.49 14.86
C PRO A 101 -23.97 5.41 13.83
N SER A 102 -23.55 4.18 14.14
CA SER A 102 -23.78 3.01 13.28
C SER A 102 -24.10 1.79 14.13
N THR A 103 -24.81 0.83 13.54
CA THR A 103 -25.06 -0.49 14.10
C THR A 103 -24.30 -1.54 13.31
N ILE A 104 -24.03 -2.69 13.92
CA ILE A 104 -23.35 -3.82 13.27
C ILE A 104 -24.30 -5.01 13.29
N GLU A 105 -24.46 -5.66 12.15
CA GLU A 105 -25.05 -7.00 12.04
C GLU A 105 -23.98 -8.01 11.67
N THR A 106 -23.99 -9.16 12.34
CA THR A 106 -23.08 -10.26 12.07
C THR A 106 -23.65 -11.16 10.98
N HIS A 107 -22.80 -11.58 10.03
CA HIS A 107 -23.16 -12.48 8.94
C HIS A 107 -22.07 -13.56 8.80
N ASN A 108 -22.44 -14.82 9.01
CA ASN A 108 -21.50 -15.94 8.90
C ASN A 108 -21.55 -16.55 7.49
N GLU A 109 -20.41 -16.54 6.81
CA GLU A 109 -20.28 -17.07 5.45
C GLU A 109 -18.84 -17.58 5.25
N ILE A 110 -18.64 -18.67 4.49
CA ILE A 110 -17.31 -19.24 4.16
C ILE A 110 -16.36 -19.42 5.36
N GLY A 111 -16.88 -19.68 6.56
CA GLY A 111 -16.08 -19.83 7.78
C GLY A 111 -15.57 -18.51 8.38
N VAL A 112 -16.03 -17.37 7.88
CA VAL A 112 -15.73 -16.03 8.37
C VAL A 112 -16.99 -15.40 8.96
N GLU A 113 -16.86 -14.85 10.16
CA GLU A 113 -17.90 -14.06 10.82
C GLU A 113 -17.80 -12.60 10.38
N PHE A 114 -18.41 -12.27 9.25
CA PHE A 114 -18.43 -10.91 8.71
C PHE A 114 -19.25 -9.95 9.56
N GLU A 115 -18.84 -8.69 9.57
CA GLU A 115 -19.55 -7.58 10.18
C GLU A 115 -20.10 -6.67 9.07
N ILE A 116 -21.42 -6.45 9.04
CA ILE A 116 -22.04 -5.49 8.12
C ILE A 116 -22.50 -4.30 8.96
N ARG A 117 -21.81 -3.17 8.78
CA ARG A 117 -22.06 -1.94 9.52
C ARG A 117 -23.05 -1.06 8.77
N LEU A 118 -24.20 -0.77 9.39
CA LEU A 118 -25.21 0.15 8.87
C LEU A 118 -24.98 1.56 9.41
N CYS A 119 -24.74 2.52 8.52
CA CYS A 119 -24.54 3.93 8.87
C CYS A 119 -25.41 4.86 8.00
N PRO A 120 -26.68 5.11 8.38
CA PRO A 120 -27.62 5.89 7.58
C PRO A 120 -27.21 7.34 7.33
N ALA A 121 -26.35 7.90 8.19
CA ALA A 121 -25.88 9.27 8.04
C ALA A 121 -25.01 9.49 6.79
N LEU A 122 -24.48 8.42 6.18
CA LEU A 122 -23.69 8.51 4.95
C LEU A 122 -24.50 8.99 3.74
N LEU A 123 -25.82 8.77 3.75
CA LEU A 123 -26.74 9.29 2.71
C LEU A 123 -26.74 10.82 2.63
N LYS A 124 -26.33 11.50 3.71
CA LYS A 124 -26.30 12.97 3.78
C LYS A 124 -24.93 13.55 3.43
N LYS A 125 -23.93 12.71 3.13
CA LYS A 125 -22.59 13.17 2.77
C LYS A 125 -22.61 13.73 1.35
N PRO A 126 -22.07 14.93 1.10
CA PRO A 126 -21.95 15.45 -0.26
C PRO A 126 -21.09 14.51 -1.11
N GLU A 127 -21.54 14.21 -2.32
CA GLU A 127 -20.74 13.46 -3.30
C GLU A 127 -19.53 14.32 -3.69
N LEU A 128 -18.33 13.87 -3.34
CA LEU A 128 -17.09 14.46 -3.83
C LEU A 128 -16.77 13.88 -5.21
N PRO A 129 -16.19 14.67 -6.12
CA PRO A 129 -15.69 14.13 -7.39
C PRO A 129 -14.66 13.02 -7.12
N PRO A 130 -14.57 12.00 -7.99
CA PRO A 130 -13.57 10.94 -7.83
C PRO A 130 -12.16 11.53 -7.67
N PRO A 131 -11.35 11.03 -6.73
CA PRO A 131 -9.98 11.49 -6.58
C PRO A 131 -9.20 11.28 -7.88
N ALA A 132 -8.47 12.30 -8.30
CA ALA A 132 -7.57 12.22 -9.44
C ALA A 132 -6.27 11.56 -9.00
N PHE A 133 -6.06 10.31 -9.40
CA PHE A 133 -4.81 9.57 -9.17
C PHE A 133 -3.90 9.73 -10.39
N ASP A 134 -3.13 10.81 -10.43
CA ASP A 134 -2.08 10.96 -11.44
C ASP A 134 -0.88 10.08 -11.04
N ALA A 135 -0.29 9.36 -12.00
CA ALA A 135 0.84 8.43 -11.78
C ALA A 135 2.19 9.12 -11.47
N GLY A 136 2.17 10.42 -11.15
CA GLY A 136 3.35 11.21 -10.80
C GLY A 136 3.36 11.61 -9.32
N ASN A 137 4.54 11.76 -8.74
CA ASN A 137 4.73 12.31 -7.38
C ASN A 137 4.53 13.85 -7.32
N ALA A 138 3.88 14.44 -8.32
CA ALA A 138 3.52 15.85 -8.27
C ALA A 138 2.14 15.97 -7.61
N PRO A 139 1.94 16.94 -6.69
CA PRO A 139 0.60 17.23 -6.21
C PRO A 139 -0.32 17.56 -7.39
N PRO A 140 -1.61 17.21 -7.33
CA PRO A 140 -2.58 17.61 -8.35
C PRO A 140 -2.44 19.12 -8.56
N SER A 141 -2.28 19.56 -9.82
CA SER A 141 -2.03 20.97 -10.10
C SER A 141 -3.11 21.84 -9.45
N GLU A 142 -2.71 22.79 -8.59
CA GLU A 142 -3.60 23.74 -7.90
C GLU A 142 -4.53 24.52 -8.86
N HIS A 143 -4.21 24.50 -10.16
CA HIS A 143 -4.96 25.17 -11.22
C HIS A 143 -6.15 24.38 -11.79
N LYS A 144 -6.42 23.13 -11.37
CA LYS A 144 -7.55 22.34 -11.89
C LYS A 144 -8.51 21.76 -10.84
N SER A 145 -8.14 21.72 -9.56
CA SER A 145 -9.06 21.32 -8.49
C SER A 145 -9.32 22.48 -7.54
N THR A 146 -10.57 22.92 -7.44
CA THR A 146 -11.05 23.86 -6.41
C THR A 146 -10.97 23.31 -4.98
N HIS A 147 -10.47 22.07 -4.81
CA HIS A 147 -10.41 21.37 -3.55
C HIS A 147 -8.98 21.36 -3.02
N LYS A 148 -8.76 22.02 -1.88
CA LYS A 148 -7.50 21.98 -1.13
C LYS A 148 -7.27 20.55 -0.61
N ASP A 149 -6.04 20.05 -0.69
CA ASP A 149 -5.63 18.80 -0.06
C ASP A 149 -5.87 18.89 1.46
N PRO A 150 -6.78 18.07 2.04
CA PRO A 150 -7.07 18.12 3.47
C PRO A 150 -5.91 17.64 4.34
N PHE A 151 -4.93 16.97 3.74
CA PHE A 151 -3.75 16.43 4.41
C PHE A 151 -2.49 17.29 4.21
N ALA A 152 -2.59 18.38 3.47
CA ALA A 152 -1.51 19.36 3.35
C ALA A 152 -1.58 20.43 4.47
N PRO A 153 -0.44 20.96 4.93
CA PRO A 153 -0.42 22.06 5.89
C PRO A 153 -1.04 23.36 5.31
N PRO A 154 -1.55 24.28 6.16
CA PRO A 154 -1.70 24.15 7.61
C PRO A 154 -2.81 23.16 7.97
N TYR A 155 -2.50 22.26 8.92
CA TYR A 155 -3.45 21.28 9.45
C TYR A 155 -4.50 21.94 10.34
N GLU A 156 -5.68 21.34 10.41
CA GLU A 156 -6.68 21.69 11.42
C GLU A 156 -6.18 21.23 12.79
N SER A 157 -5.79 22.18 13.65
CA SER A 157 -5.12 21.89 14.92
C SER A 157 -5.91 20.97 15.86
N ALA A 158 -7.25 21.02 15.80
CA ALA A 158 -8.13 20.15 16.55
C ALA A 158 -8.05 18.67 16.13
N LEU A 159 -7.54 18.37 14.92
CA LEU A 159 -7.41 17.01 14.40
C LEU A 159 -6.01 16.42 14.58
N VAL A 160 -5.00 17.24 14.93
CA VAL A 160 -3.60 16.79 15.04
C VAL A 160 -3.37 16.02 16.34
N ILE A 161 -2.89 14.78 16.21
CA ILE A 161 -2.50 13.92 17.35
C ILE A 161 -1.01 14.11 17.64
N GLY A 162 -0.19 14.17 16.60
CA GLY A 162 1.24 14.45 16.67
C GLY A 162 1.97 14.05 15.41
N GLU A 163 3.31 14.02 15.47
CA GLU A 163 4.19 13.72 14.34
C GLU A 163 5.26 12.71 14.76
N LEU A 164 5.62 11.81 13.84
CA LEU A 164 6.76 10.91 13.95
C LEU A 164 7.72 11.12 12.79
N SER A 165 9.01 11.11 13.09
CA SER A 165 10.09 11.22 12.11
C SER A 165 11.14 10.14 12.37
N ASN A 166 11.64 9.53 11.31
CA ASN A 166 12.77 8.61 11.36
C ASN A 166 13.77 9.01 10.26
N GLU A 167 14.91 9.58 10.66
CA GLU A 167 15.96 10.04 9.74
C GLU A 167 16.58 8.87 8.97
N ASP A 168 16.78 7.72 9.60
CA ASP A 168 17.41 6.55 8.98
C ASP A 168 16.53 5.92 7.87
N LEU A 169 15.22 6.11 7.97
CA LEU A 169 14.23 5.60 7.01
C LEU A 169 13.64 6.70 6.12
N GLU A 170 14.18 7.92 6.20
CA GLU A 170 13.69 9.10 5.46
C GLU A 170 12.16 9.30 5.58
N ALA A 171 11.60 9.04 6.76
CA ALA A 171 10.16 8.91 6.96
C ALA A 171 9.64 10.00 7.89
N GLU A 172 8.76 10.87 7.39
CA GLU A 172 8.10 11.92 8.17
C GLU A 172 6.58 11.84 8.04
N HIS A 173 5.90 11.65 9.17
CA HIS A 173 4.46 11.43 9.21
C HIS A 173 3.75 12.33 10.21
N VAL A 174 2.56 12.79 9.83
CA VAL A 174 1.59 13.44 10.73
C VAL A 174 0.45 12.48 11.03
N PHE A 175 0.01 12.47 12.28
CA PHE A 175 -1.12 11.67 12.75
C PHE A 175 -2.33 12.58 12.93
N LEU A 176 -3.40 12.30 12.20
CA LEU A 176 -4.62 13.11 12.16
C LEU A 176 -5.84 12.26 12.53
N LEU A 177 -6.79 12.81 13.27
CA LEU A 177 -8.10 12.19 13.44
C LEU A 177 -8.86 12.19 12.11
N ASN A 178 -9.60 11.12 11.83
CA ASN A 178 -10.53 11.12 10.71
C ASN A 178 -11.71 12.06 11.01
N LYS A 179 -11.80 13.14 10.25
CA LYS A 179 -12.84 14.16 10.39
C LYS A 179 -14.27 13.62 10.25
N PHE A 180 -14.48 12.62 9.38
CA PHE A 180 -15.78 12.04 9.09
C PHE A 180 -15.79 10.57 9.50
N SER A 181 -15.96 10.33 10.80
CA SER A 181 -15.71 9.00 11.35
C SER A 181 -16.98 8.21 11.64
N VAL A 182 -16.99 6.97 11.15
CA VAL A 182 -18.01 5.97 11.50
C VAL A 182 -17.57 5.13 12.70
N VAL A 183 -16.25 5.00 12.92
CA VAL A 183 -15.66 4.27 14.05
C VAL A 183 -15.00 5.28 14.98
N GLN A 184 -15.36 5.28 16.27
CA GLN A 184 -14.76 6.22 17.21
C GLN A 184 -13.23 6.05 17.25
N GLN A 185 -12.52 7.16 17.43
CA GLN A 185 -11.05 7.15 17.49
C GLN A 185 -10.35 6.57 16.24
N HIS A 186 -11.02 6.57 15.08
CA HIS A 186 -10.36 6.32 13.79
C HIS A 186 -9.40 7.47 13.49
N PHE A 187 -8.13 7.15 13.25
CA PHE A 187 -7.10 8.12 12.89
C PHE A 187 -6.26 7.65 11.70
N LEU A 188 -5.52 8.60 11.13
CA LEU A 188 -4.75 8.49 9.91
C LEU A 188 -3.28 8.73 10.23
N MET A 189 -2.38 8.03 9.55
CA MET A 189 -0.97 8.38 9.43
C MET A 189 -0.73 8.83 8.00
N VAL A 190 -0.39 10.10 7.81
CA VAL A 190 -0.21 10.74 6.50
C VAL A 190 1.25 11.09 6.32
N SER A 191 1.81 10.89 5.11
CA SER A 191 3.10 11.50 4.75
C SER A 191 3.01 13.02 4.92
N LYS A 192 4.08 13.66 5.40
CA LYS A 192 4.07 15.14 5.54
C LYS A 192 4.25 15.84 4.20
N GLU A 193 5.16 15.32 3.38
CA GLU A 193 5.27 15.70 1.98
C GLU A 193 4.26 14.92 1.15
N TYR A 194 3.81 15.51 0.05
CA TYR A 194 2.88 14.83 -0.84
C TYR A 194 3.55 13.60 -1.46
N GLU A 195 3.03 12.44 -1.14
CA GLU A 195 3.26 11.19 -1.87
C GLU A 195 1.94 10.70 -2.46
N SER A 196 1.99 10.05 -3.63
CA SER A 196 0.79 9.49 -4.25
C SER A 196 0.24 8.30 -3.45
N GLN A 197 -1.08 8.22 -3.30
CA GLN A 197 -1.81 7.07 -2.74
C GLN A 197 -1.74 5.83 -3.66
N THR A 198 -1.13 5.96 -4.85
CA THR A 198 -0.79 4.84 -5.73
C THR A 198 0.62 4.30 -5.49
N SER A 199 1.42 4.96 -4.65
CA SER A 199 2.78 4.56 -4.32
C SER A 199 2.79 3.41 -3.30
N PRO A 200 3.69 2.44 -3.44
CA PRO A 200 3.86 1.40 -2.43
C PRO A 200 4.23 1.95 -1.05
N LEU A 201 3.96 1.17 -0.01
CA LEU A 201 4.41 1.46 1.34
C LEU A 201 5.94 1.38 1.42
N THR A 202 6.56 2.38 2.03
CA THR A 202 7.99 2.41 2.32
C THR A 202 8.31 1.62 3.59
N PRO A 203 9.59 1.29 3.84
CA PRO A 203 10.01 0.75 5.13
C PRO A 203 9.59 1.65 6.31
N GLY A 204 9.68 2.97 6.15
CA GLY A 204 9.27 3.95 7.15
C GLY A 204 7.79 3.85 7.50
N ASP A 205 6.93 3.73 6.50
CA ASP A 205 5.48 3.60 6.67
C ASP A 205 5.15 2.34 7.47
N LEU A 206 5.73 1.19 7.07
CA LEU A 206 5.49 -0.10 7.71
C LEU A 206 5.98 -0.09 9.16
N VAL A 207 7.17 0.46 9.42
CA VAL A 207 7.76 0.54 10.76
C VAL A 207 6.93 1.45 11.67
N HIS A 208 6.58 2.66 11.24
CA HIS A 208 5.77 3.56 12.05
C HIS A 208 4.39 2.97 12.33
N ALA A 209 3.74 2.37 11.33
CA ALA A 209 2.45 1.71 11.52
C ALA A 209 2.54 0.57 12.55
N TYR A 210 3.54 -0.31 12.43
CA TYR A 210 3.74 -1.39 13.39
C TYR A 210 4.04 -0.88 14.81
N GLN A 211 4.90 0.13 14.95
CA GLN A 211 5.22 0.74 16.24
C GLN A 211 4.00 1.35 16.93
N ILE A 212 3.12 2.02 16.18
CA ILE A 212 1.88 2.59 16.70
C ILE A 212 0.94 1.50 17.21
N MET A 213 0.76 0.41 16.47
CA MET A 213 -0.05 -0.72 16.93
C MET A 213 0.55 -1.40 18.16
N ASN A 214 1.88 -1.58 18.19
CA ASN A 214 2.56 -2.20 19.32
C ASN A 214 2.46 -1.33 20.58
N ALA A 215 2.65 -0.02 20.44
CA ALA A 215 2.43 0.93 21.53
C ALA A 215 0.97 0.94 22.00
N SER A 216 0.00 0.83 21.08
CA SER A 216 -1.42 0.70 21.41
C SER A 216 -1.70 -0.52 22.28
N ARG A 217 -1.11 -1.67 21.94
CA ARG A 217 -1.20 -2.91 22.74
C ARG A 217 -0.61 -2.74 24.13
N SER A 218 0.53 -2.05 24.27
CA SER A 218 1.14 -1.77 25.58
C SER A 218 0.26 -0.89 26.47
N GLU A 219 -0.57 -0.03 25.88
CA GLU A 219 -1.56 0.82 26.56
C GLU A 219 -2.91 0.09 26.79
N GLY A 220 -2.98 -1.23 26.55
CA GLY A 220 -4.19 -2.03 26.72
C GLY A 220 -5.26 -1.79 25.65
N LYS A 221 -4.92 -1.13 24.55
CA LYS A 221 -5.80 -0.89 23.40
C LYS A 221 -5.47 -1.86 22.27
N SER A 222 -6.43 -2.14 21.41
CA SER A 222 -6.21 -2.97 20.22
C SER A 222 -6.67 -2.20 18.99
N ILE A 223 -5.76 -2.02 18.04
CA ILE A 223 -5.99 -1.37 16.76
C ILE A 223 -5.35 -2.23 15.66
N PHE A 224 -5.81 -2.08 14.43
CA PHE A 224 -5.07 -2.52 13.25
C PHE A 224 -4.97 -1.40 12.22
N ALA A 225 -4.04 -1.54 11.30
CA ALA A 225 -3.81 -0.58 10.23
C ALA A 225 -4.30 -1.12 8.88
N PHE A 226 -4.74 -0.24 8.00
CA PHE A 226 -5.05 -0.58 6.62
C PHE A 226 -4.62 0.52 5.64
N TYR A 227 -4.36 0.11 4.40
CA TYR A 227 -3.97 0.98 3.30
C TYR A 227 -4.73 0.61 2.03
N ASN A 228 -5.24 1.62 1.33
CA ASN A 228 -5.95 1.47 0.05
C ASN A 228 -5.04 2.00 -1.06
N CYS A 229 -4.33 1.13 -1.78
CA CYS A 229 -3.37 1.53 -2.81
C CYS A 229 -4.00 1.49 -4.21
N GLY A 230 -3.98 2.61 -4.93
CA GLY A 230 -4.47 2.66 -6.31
C GLY A 230 -5.96 3.05 -6.44
N ASP A 231 -6.36 3.37 -7.67
CA ASP A 231 -7.67 3.90 -8.04
C ASP A 231 -8.83 2.94 -7.77
N ARG A 232 -8.61 1.63 -7.85
CA ARG A 232 -9.63 0.59 -7.64
C ARG A 232 -9.70 0.10 -6.20
N SER A 233 -8.93 0.68 -5.29
CA SER A 233 -8.78 0.17 -3.91
C SER A 233 -9.81 0.68 -2.91
N GLY A 234 -10.67 1.62 -3.31
CA GLY A 234 -11.56 2.33 -2.38
C GLY A 234 -10.88 3.52 -1.67
N ALA A 235 -9.76 4.01 -2.21
CA ALA A 235 -9.09 5.21 -1.72
C ALA A 235 -9.89 6.47 -2.05
N SER A 236 -10.06 7.37 -1.07
CA SER A 236 -10.83 8.61 -1.23
C SER A 236 -9.99 9.88 -1.35
N GLN A 237 -8.67 9.79 -1.12
CA GLN A 237 -7.74 10.93 -1.14
C GLN A 237 -6.45 10.52 -1.88
N PRO A 238 -5.88 11.39 -2.74
CA PRO A 238 -4.69 11.07 -3.52
C PRO A 238 -3.39 11.20 -2.74
N HIS A 239 -3.38 11.93 -1.61
CA HIS A 239 -2.22 12.04 -0.73
C HIS A 239 -2.11 10.77 0.14
N LYS A 240 -0.94 10.13 0.12
CA LYS A 240 -0.59 8.91 0.83
C LYS A 240 -0.95 8.93 2.33
N HIS A 241 -1.82 8.01 2.72
CA HIS A 241 -2.23 7.84 4.12
C HIS A 241 -2.58 6.39 4.44
N LEU A 242 -2.14 5.94 5.62
CA LEU A 242 -2.60 4.71 6.27
C LEU A 242 -3.66 5.06 7.32
N GLN A 243 -4.53 4.11 7.61
CA GLN A 243 -5.68 4.29 8.48
C GLN A 243 -5.64 3.31 9.63
N PHE A 244 -6.01 3.74 10.83
CA PHE A 244 -6.03 2.92 12.03
C PHE A 244 -7.42 2.96 12.63
N ILE A 245 -7.97 1.77 12.92
CA ILE A 245 -9.23 1.67 13.64
C ILE A 245 -9.10 0.78 14.88
N PRO A 246 -9.80 1.14 15.97
CA PRO A 246 -9.98 0.24 17.11
C PRO A 246 -10.68 -1.04 16.68
N ILE A 247 -10.26 -2.14 17.30
CA ILE A 247 -10.88 -3.45 17.14
C ILE A 247 -11.37 -3.99 18.48
N PRO A 248 -12.52 -4.68 18.50
CA PRO A 248 -12.85 -5.55 19.62
C PRO A 248 -11.82 -6.68 19.74
N GLN A 249 -11.82 -7.37 20.88
CA GLN A 249 -10.89 -8.47 21.15
C GLN A 249 -10.90 -9.51 20.02
N GLY A 250 -9.72 -9.92 19.55
CA GLY A 250 -9.55 -10.99 18.56
C GLY A 250 -9.13 -10.53 17.15
N GLY A 251 -9.20 -9.23 16.85
CA GLY A 251 -8.83 -8.70 15.53
C GLY A 251 -10.00 -8.64 14.55
N PRO A 252 -9.81 -8.04 13.36
CA PRO A 252 -10.83 -8.07 12.32
C PRO A 252 -11.18 -9.52 11.93
N PRO A 253 -12.39 -9.80 11.40
CA PRO A 253 -12.79 -11.17 11.06
C PRO A 253 -11.77 -11.98 10.24
N ILE A 254 -11.11 -11.35 9.27
CA ILE A 254 -10.09 -12.04 8.45
C ILE A 254 -8.84 -12.44 9.24
N GLU A 255 -8.48 -11.67 10.28
CA GLU A 255 -7.35 -11.95 11.17
C GLU A 255 -7.66 -13.18 12.04
N ARG A 256 -8.90 -13.27 12.54
CA ARG A 256 -9.39 -14.46 13.27
C ARG A 256 -9.31 -15.71 12.40
N PHE A 257 -9.74 -15.59 11.15
CA PHE A 257 -9.67 -16.69 10.18
C PHE A 257 -8.23 -17.07 9.83
N ALA A 258 -7.35 -16.07 9.63
CA ALA A 258 -5.94 -16.29 9.35
C ALA A 258 -5.22 -16.99 10.50
N ARG A 259 -5.45 -16.55 11.75
CA ARG A 259 -4.85 -17.16 12.95
C ARG A 259 -5.19 -18.64 13.10
N ALA A 260 -6.38 -19.06 12.69
CA ALA A 260 -6.81 -20.46 12.73
C ALA A 260 -6.10 -21.35 11.70
N GLN A 261 -5.48 -20.76 10.67
CA GLN A 261 -4.79 -21.54 9.63
C GLN A 261 -3.45 -22.09 10.12
N ARG A 262 -3.20 -23.36 9.79
CA ARG A 262 -1.88 -23.98 9.93
C ARG A 262 -0.99 -23.51 8.78
N VAL A 263 0.12 -22.85 9.12
CA VAL A 263 1.12 -22.40 8.14
C VAL A 263 2.33 -23.33 8.28
N GLU A 264 2.69 -24.01 7.19
CA GLU A 264 3.82 -24.97 7.19
C GLU A 264 5.17 -24.27 7.26
N ASP A 265 5.34 -23.21 6.47
CA ASP A 265 6.55 -22.39 6.41
C ASP A 265 6.20 -20.94 6.75
N ILE A 266 6.50 -20.52 7.98
CA ILE A 266 6.23 -19.16 8.48
C ILE A 266 7.11 -18.09 7.82
N SER A 267 8.13 -18.49 7.05
CA SER A 267 8.97 -17.56 6.29
C SER A 267 8.40 -17.19 4.92
N ARG A 268 7.23 -17.73 4.55
CA ARG A 268 6.60 -17.54 3.25
C ARG A 268 5.19 -16.97 3.35
N PRO A 269 4.76 -16.22 2.32
CA PRO A 269 3.34 -15.93 2.14
C PRO A 269 2.50 -17.20 2.03
N PHE A 270 1.25 -17.11 2.47
CA PHE A 270 0.23 -18.14 2.35
C PHE A 270 -1.11 -17.53 1.92
N THR A 271 -2.02 -18.36 1.43
CA THR A 271 -3.41 -17.98 1.12
C THR A 271 -4.34 -18.53 2.20
N LEU A 272 -5.52 -17.94 2.33
CA LEU A 272 -6.57 -18.49 3.18
C LEU A 272 -7.47 -19.40 2.34
N PRO A 273 -7.58 -20.69 2.66
CA PRO A 273 -8.44 -21.61 1.90
C PRO A 273 -9.90 -21.20 2.02
N GLY A 274 -10.66 -21.40 0.94
CA GLY A 274 -12.10 -21.09 0.90
C GLY A 274 -12.46 -19.65 0.57
N LEU A 275 -11.50 -18.72 0.46
CA LEU A 275 -11.78 -17.38 -0.06
C LEU A 275 -11.95 -17.42 -1.59
N PRO A 276 -13.05 -16.91 -2.15
CA PRO A 276 -13.30 -16.92 -3.59
C PRO A 276 -12.60 -15.78 -4.36
N TYR A 277 -11.67 -15.09 -3.72
CA TYR A 277 -10.87 -13.99 -4.28
C TYR A 277 -9.40 -14.16 -3.89
N ALA A 278 -8.49 -13.59 -4.68
CA ALA A 278 -7.07 -13.59 -4.38
C ALA A 278 -6.79 -12.84 -3.08
N HIS A 279 -6.13 -13.52 -2.15
CA HIS A 279 -5.74 -12.98 -0.85
C HIS A 279 -4.41 -13.62 -0.46
N PHE A 280 -3.46 -12.80 -0.05
CA PHE A 280 -2.15 -13.24 0.39
C PHE A 280 -1.89 -12.71 1.79
N ALA A 281 -1.39 -13.57 2.66
CA ALA A 281 -1.00 -13.22 4.02
C ALA A 281 0.44 -13.64 4.29
N TYR A 282 1.14 -12.89 5.11
CA TYR A 282 2.41 -13.27 5.70
C TYR A 282 2.24 -13.25 7.22
N ARG A 283 2.62 -14.34 7.90
CA ARG A 283 2.53 -14.46 9.35
C ARG A 283 3.86 -14.08 9.98
N PHE A 284 3.84 -13.11 10.88
CA PHE A 284 5.03 -12.74 11.63
C PHE A 284 5.39 -13.82 12.66
N PRO A 285 6.69 -14.08 12.90
CA PRO A 285 7.12 -14.94 13.99
C PRO A 285 6.60 -14.43 15.34
N THR A 286 6.34 -15.31 16.30
CA THR A 286 5.90 -14.91 17.65
C THR A 286 6.93 -14.05 18.39
N SER A 287 8.20 -14.16 18.01
CA SER A 287 9.31 -13.33 18.51
C SER A 287 9.38 -11.94 17.86
N PHE A 288 8.59 -11.67 16.82
CA PHE A 288 8.65 -10.43 16.04
C PHE A 288 8.54 -9.13 16.88
N PRO A 289 7.68 -9.05 17.92
CA PRO A 289 7.64 -7.89 18.81
C PRO A 289 8.95 -7.64 19.58
N SER A 290 9.81 -8.64 19.73
CA SER A 290 11.09 -8.54 20.43
C SER A 290 12.28 -8.24 19.52
N TYR A 291 12.07 -8.18 18.20
CA TYR A 291 13.11 -7.80 17.25
C TYR A 291 13.55 -6.35 17.46
N SER A 292 14.80 -6.05 17.12
CA SER A 292 15.27 -4.67 17.07
C SER A 292 14.56 -3.89 15.97
N SER A 293 14.56 -2.55 16.03
CA SER A 293 13.90 -1.71 15.04
C SER A 293 14.38 -1.98 13.60
N ALA A 294 15.68 -2.27 13.41
CA ALA A 294 16.25 -2.59 12.10
C ALA A 294 15.77 -3.95 11.59
N GLU A 295 15.78 -4.98 12.44
CA GLU A 295 15.26 -6.32 12.09
C GLU A 295 13.75 -6.28 11.80
N GLN A 296 13.00 -5.44 12.51
CA GLN A 296 11.57 -5.22 12.22
C GLN A 296 11.39 -4.56 10.86
N ALA A 297 12.18 -3.54 10.54
CA ALA A 297 12.12 -2.87 9.24
C ALA A 297 12.38 -3.85 8.09
N ASP A 298 13.46 -4.63 8.20
CA ASP A 298 13.84 -5.63 7.19
C ASP A 298 12.77 -6.72 7.02
N ALA A 299 12.24 -7.27 8.12
CA ALA A 299 11.21 -8.29 8.05
C ALA A 299 9.89 -7.76 7.47
N LEU A 300 9.47 -6.54 7.85
CA LEU A 300 8.25 -5.92 7.32
C LEU A 300 8.35 -5.67 5.82
N ILE A 301 9.45 -5.06 5.36
CA ILE A 301 9.60 -4.75 3.94
C ILE A 301 9.75 -6.01 3.10
N ASN A 302 10.49 -7.03 3.59
CA ASN A 302 10.62 -8.30 2.87
C ASN A 302 9.28 -9.03 2.77
N ALA A 303 8.48 -9.08 3.84
CA ALA A 303 7.13 -9.63 3.81
C ALA A 303 6.23 -8.87 2.83
N TYR A 304 6.28 -7.53 2.85
CA TYR A 304 5.50 -6.68 1.96
C TYR A 304 5.85 -6.90 0.48
N LEU A 305 7.14 -6.91 0.14
CA LEU A 305 7.61 -7.14 -1.23
C LEU A 305 7.24 -8.54 -1.73
N ALA A 306 7.39 -9.58 -0.90
CA ALA A 306 7.00 -10.94 -1.26
C ALA A 306 5.49 -11.04 -1.57
N LEU A 307 4.65 -10.31 -0.83
CA LEU A 307 3.22 -10.24 -1.10
C LEU A 307 2.91 -9.41 -2.35
N LEU A 308 3.63 -8.31 -2.61
CA LEU A 308 3.48 -7.53 -3.84
C LEU A 308 3.85 -8.33 -5.10
N ASP A 309 4.87 -9.17 -5.04
CA ASP A 309 5.22 -10.07 -6.15
C ASP A 309 4.04 -11.00 -6.52
N LEU A 310 3.31 -11.47 -5.51
CA LEU A 310 2.09 -12.27 -5.70
C LEU A 310 0.94 -11.44 -6.30
N VAL A 311 0.79 -10.17 -5.91
CA VAL A 311 -0.18 -9.25 -6.53
C VAL A 311 0.12 -9.10 -8.03
N VAL A 312 1.37 -8.83 -8.38
CA VAL A 312 1.80 -8.66 -9.78
C VAL A 312 1.67 -9.98 -10.55
N SER A 313 1.98 -11.12 -9.92
CA SER A 313 1.74 -12.43 -10.50
C SER A 313 0.26 -12.67 -10.78
N THR A 314 -0.61 -12.37 -9.82
CA THR A 314 -2.07 -12.55 -9.93
C THR A 314 -2.65 -11.70 -11.05
N ALA A 315 -2.24 -10.43 -11.12
CA ALA A 315 -2.68 -9.52 -12.17
C ALA A 315 -2.35 -10.04 -13.57
N ARG A 316 -1.17 -10.66 -13.76
CA ARG A 316 -0.74 -11.23 -15.04
C ARG A 316 -1.53 -12.48 -15.48
N HIS A 317 -2.17 -13.17 -14.54
CA HIS A 317 -2.93 -14.40 -14.81
C HIS A 317 -4.46 -14.18 -14.75
N GLN A 318 -4.93 -12.94 -14.58
CA GLN A 318 -6.36 -12.65 -14.71
C GLN A 318 -6.85 -12.90 -16.13
N PRO A 319 -8.11 -13.32 -16.35
CA PRO A 319 -8.68 -13.45 -17.70
C PRO A 319 -8.79 -12.10 -18.39
N ASP A 320 -8.74 -12.08 -19.73
CA ASP A 320 -8.74 -10.86 -20.57
C ASP A 320 -9.87 -9.87 -20.21
N GLU A 321 -11.08 -10.37 -19.91
CA GLU A 321 -12.23 -9.57 -19.50
C GLU A 321 -11.96 -8.77 -18.21
N ARG A 322 -11.15 -9.32 -17.30
CA ARG A 322 -10.69 -8.65 -16.07
C ARG A 322 -9.33 -7.94 -16.22
N GLN A 323 -8.74 -7.96 -17.41
CA GLN A 323 -7.56 -7.16 -17.77
C GLN A 323 -7.94 -5.85 -18.49
N ALA A 324 -9.22 -5.67 -18.84
CA ALA A 324 -9.73 -4.66 -19.77
C ALA A 324 -9.58 -3.16 -19.37
N GLY A 325 -8.79 -2.84 -18.34
CA GLY A 325 -8.49 -1.45 -17.93
C GLY A 325 -7.03 -1.02 -18.10
N GLY A 326 -6.25 -1.74 -18.91
CA GLY A 326 -4.90 -1.35 -19.31
C GLY A 326 -3.78 -1.75 -18.34
N VAL A 327 -2.54 -1.59 -18.81
CA VAL A 327 -1.27 -1.86 -18.09
C VAL A 327 -1.00 -0.73 -17.08
N GLY A 328 -1.90 -0.57 -16.10
CA GLY A 328 -1.73 0.35 -14.97
C GLY A 328 -0.96 -0.31 -13.82
N ALA A 329 -0.50 0.50 -12.87
CA ALA A 329 -0.01 -0.04 -11.59
C ALA A 329 -1.15 -0.82 -10.90
N PRO A 330 -0.88 -1.99 -10.31
CA PRO A 330 -1.92 -2.78 -9.67
C PRO A 330 -2.51 -2.02 -8.47
N SER A 331 -3.84 -2.02 -8.37
CA SER A 331 -4.52 -1.60 -7.16
C SER A 331 -4.59 -2.75 -6.16
N TYR A 332 -4.43 -2.47 -4.87
CA TYR A 332 -4.51 -3.47 -3.82
C TYR A 332 -4.88 -2.86 -2.46
N ASN A 333 -5.45 -3.69 -1.59
CA ASN A 333 -5.64 -3.35 -0.19
C ASN A 333 -4.56 -4.02 0.67
N VAL A 334 -4.10 -3.32 1.69
CA VAL A 334 -3.23 -3.85 2.73
C VAL A 334 -3.97 -3.85 4.05
N LEU A 335 -3.85 -4.92 4.81
CA LEU A 335 -4.21 -4.99 6.23
C LEU A 335 -2.97 -5.36 7.01
N LEU A 336 -2.66 -4.62 8.06
CA LEU A 336 -1.52 -4.89 8.92
C LEU A 336 -2.01 -5.02 10.36
N THR A 337 -1.74 -6.18 10.95
CA THR A 337 -1.97 -6.47 12.37
C THR A 337 -0.63 -6.74 13.05
N LEU A 338 -0.65 -7.04 14.35
CA LEU A 338 0.58 -7.45 15.06
C LEU A 338 1.04 -8.87 14.71
N GLU A 339 0.18 -9.68 14.08
CA GLU A 339 0.45 -11.09 13.77
C GLU A 339 0.60 -11.33 12.27
N HIS A 340 -0.04 -10.52 11.42
CA HIS A 340 -0.08 -10.74 9.99
C HIS A 340 0.02 -9.43 9.19
N LEU A 341 0.58 -9.56 7.98
CA LEU A 341 0.43 -8.61 6.90
C LEU A 341 -0.38 -9.28 5.78
N HIS A 342 -1.49 -8.67 5.38
CA HIS A 342 -2.33 -9.14 4.28
C HIS A 342 -2.26 -8.18 3.10
N ILE A 343 -2.24 -8.72 1.88
CA ILE A 343 -2.45 -7.96 0.65
C ILE A 343 -3.53 -8.63 -0.21
N ILE A 344 -4.45 -7.81 -0.71
CA ILE A 344 -5.57 -8.22 -1.54
C ILE A 344 -5.51 -7.46 -2.87
N PRO A 345 -5.20 -8.12 -4.00
CA PRO A 345 -5.27 -7.51 -5.32
C PRO A 345 -6.70 -7.08 -5.68
N ARG A 346 -6.86 -5.85 -6.17
CA ARG A 346 -8.17 -5.25 -6.46
C ARG A 346 -8.43 -5.16 -7.95
N PHE A 347 -9.63 -5.58 -8.33
CA PHE A 347 -10.11 -5.52 -9.71
C PHE A 347 -10.89 -4.23 -9.98
N GLN A 348 -11.78 -3.84 -9.06
CA GLN A 348 -12.59 -2.62 -9.15
C GLN A 348 -12.99 -2.11 -7.76
N GLU A 349 -13.36 -0.85 -7.65
CA GLU A 349 -13.69 -0.20 -6.38
C GLU A 349 -15.05 -0.64 -5.81
N LYS A 350 -16.06 -0.77 -6.68
CA LYS A 350 -17.47 -0.92 -6.29
C LYS A 350 -18.06 -2.19 -6.85
N HIS A 351 -18.95 -2.82 -6.09
CA HIS A 351 -19.78 -3.94 -6.53
C HIS A 351 -21.18 -3.42 -6.85
N GLN A 352 -21.77 -3.85 -7.96
CA GLN A 352 -23.18 -3.54 -8.23
C GLN A 352 -24.06 -4.60 -7.59
N LEU A 353 -24.88 -4.22 -6.61
CA LEU A 353 -25.80 -5.13 -5.93
C LEU A 353 -26.91 -5.56 -6.89
N GLU A 354 -27.15 -6.85 -7.02
CA GLU A 354 -28.09 -7.38 -8.02
C GLU A 354 -29.54 -6.98 -7.75
N GLN A 355 -29.93 -6.92 -6.47
CA GLN A 355 -31.31 -6.63 -6.09
C GLN A 355 -31.70 -5.17 -6.24
N THR A 356 -30.79 -4.24 -5.90
CA THR A 356 -31.08 -2.80 -5.88
C THR A 356 -30.49 -2.07 -7.08
N GLY A 357 -29.50 -2.65 -7.77
CA GLY A 357 -28.72 -2.00 -8.82
C GLY A 357 -27.75 -0.93 -8.31
N GLU A 358 -27.68 -0.70 -6.99
CA GLU A 358 -26.79 0.28 -6.37
C GLU A 358 -25.34 -0.20 -6.37
N HIS A 359 -24.40 0.76 -6.39
CA HIS A 359 -22.97 0.48 -6.35
C HIS A 359 -22.45 0.58 -4.91
N LEU A 360 -22.12 -0.56 -4.32
CA LEU A 360 -21.53 -0.67 -2.99
C LEU A 360 -20.01 -0.46 -3.06
N PRO A 361 -19.45 0.63 -2.50
CA PRO A 361 -18.01 0.83 -2.46
C PRO A 361 -17.35 -0.11 -1.46
N VAL A 362 -16.24 -0.72 -1.85
CA VAL A 362 -15.46 -1.63 -1.02
C VAL A 362 -14.02 -1.15 -0.92
N ASN A 363 -13.54 -0.98 0.32
CA ASN A 363 -12.13 -0.67 0.62
C ASN A 363 -11.51 -1.82 1.44
N SER A 364 -10.32 -1.60 2.01
CA SER A 364 -9.64 -2.61 2.85
C SER A 364 -10.52 -3.18 3.96
N LEU A 365 -11.45 -2.41 4.56
CA LEU A 365 -12.30 -2.91 5.63
C LEU A 365 -13.23 -4.03 5.15
N GLY A 366 -13.75 -3.96 3.92
CA GLY A 366 -14.55 -5.04 3.36
C GLY A 366 -13.78 -6.37 3.33
N PHE A 367 -12.50 -6.33 2.96
CA PHE A 367 -11.60 -7.49 2.99
C PHE A 367 -11.08 -7.84 4.37
N ALA A 368 -11.12 -6.90 5.33
CA ALA A 368 -10.93 -7.21 6.75
C ALA A 368 -12.11 -8.01 7.32
N GLY A 369 -13.21 -8.08 6.58
CA GLY A 369 -14.46 -8.72 6.93
C GLY A 369 -15.50 -7.77 7.52
N ALA A 370 -15.33 -6.47 7.35
CA ALA A 370 -16.21 -5.42 7.86
C ALA A 370 -16.74 -4.52 6.73
N LEU A 371 -17.96 -4.79 6.25
CA LEU A 371 -18.62 -4.01 5.20
C LEU A 371 -19.34 -2.80 5.79
N LEU A 372 -19.53 -1.77 4.96
CA LEU A 372 -20.23 -0.55 5.33
C LEU A 372 -21.36 -0.30 4.34
N VAL A 373 -22.59 -0.24 4.85
CA VAL A 373 -23.80 0.04 4.07
C VAL A 373 -24.49 1.29 4.59
N LYS A 374 -25.18 2.00 3.70
CA LYS A 374 -25.79 3.31 3.99
C LYS A 374 -27.30 3.23 4.24
N SER A 375 -27.96 2.10 3.98
CA SER A 375 -29.40 1.93 4.18
C SER A 375 -29.75 0.50 4.61
N GLY A 376 -30.96 0.31 5.17
CA GLY A 376 -31.49 -1.02 5.47
C GLY A 376 -31.71 -1.86 4.21
N GLU A 377 -32.08 -1.23 3.10
CA GLU A 377 -32.25 -1.91 1.80
C GLU A 377 -30.91 -2.46 1.28
N GLU A 378 -29.82 -1.69 1.39
CA GLU A 378 -28.47 -2.19 1.06
C GLU A 378 -28.04 -3.33 2.00
N LEU A 379 -28.33 -3.21 3.30
CA LEU A 379 -28.02 -4.26 4.28
C LEU A 379 -28.69 -5.58 3.92
N ASP A 380 -29.98 -5.54 3.62
CA ASP A 380 -30.74 -6.73 3.22
C ASP A 380 -30.22 -7.29 1.89
N ALA A 381 -29.91 -6.42 0.92
CA ALA A 381 -29.35 -6.83 -0.36
C ALA A 381 -27.98 -7.51 -0.23
N VAL A 382 -27.09 -6.97 0.61
CA VAL A 382 -25.79 -7.58 0.90
C VAL A 382 -25.95 -8.96 1.53
N LYS A 383 -26.90 -9.13 2.45
CA LYS A 383 -27.15 -10.42 3.12
C LYS A 383 -27.72 -11.47 2.17
N VAL A 384 -28.56 -11.07 1.22
CA VAL A 384 -29.13 -11.98 0.23
C VAL A 384 -28.09 -12.36 -0.82
N GLU A 385 -27.29 -11.41 -1.30
CA GLU A 385 -26.29 -11.66 -2.33
C GLU A 385 -25.08 -12.44 -1.82
N GLY A 386 -24.71 -12.22 -0.55
CA GLY A 386 -23.56 -12.84 0.09
C GLY A 386 -22.30 -11.98 0.00
N VAL A 387 -21.61 -11.83 1.13
CA VAL A 387 -20.37 -11.05 1.24
C VAL A 387 -19.27 -11.67 0.39
N ALA A 388 -19.17 -12.99 0.36
CA ALA A 388 -18.14 -13.68 -0.42
C ALA A 388 -18.26 -13.38 -1.93
N LYS A 389 -19.50 -13.36 -2.45
CA LYS A 389 -19.78 -13.00 -3.85
C LYS A 389 -19.42 -11.55 -4.14
N ILE A 390 -19.82 -10.63 -3.27
CA ILE A 390 -19.50 -9.20 -3.37
C ILE A 390 -17.99 -8.98 -3.42
N LEU A 391 -17.23 -9.59 -2.49
CA LEU A 391 -15.77 -9.46 -2.44
C LEU A 391 -15.09 -10.08 -3.68
N THR A 392 -15.66 -11.14 -4.26
CA THR A 392 -15.20 -11.71 -5.55
C THR A 392 -15.44 -10.76 -6.73
N GLY A 393 -16.51 -9.98 -6.67
CA GLY A 393 -16.83 -8.97 -7.69
C GLY A 393 -15.82 -7.83 -7.72
N VAL A 394 -15.22 -7.48 -6.58
CA VAL A 394 -14.29 -6.33 -6.45
C VAL A 394 -12.82 -6.72 -6.29
N GLY A 395 -12.54 -7.96 -5.90
CA GLY A 395 -11.21 -8.56 -5.86
C GLY A 395 -10.81 -9.22 -7.18
N MET A 396 -9.52 -9.49 -7.34
CA MET A 396 -9.05 -10.38 -8.42
C MET A 396 -9.39 -11.83 -8.10
N LEU A 397 -9.52 -12.66 -9.14
CA LEU A 397 -9.76 -14.09 -8.97
C LEU A 397 -8.51 -14.77 -8.38
N PRO A 398 -8.69 -15.81 -7.54
CA PRO A 398 -7.57 -16.61 -7.04
C PRO A 398 -6.78 -17.19 -8.22
N VAL A 399 -5.47 -17.27 -8.03
CA VAL A 399 -4.58 -17.99 -8.95
C VAL A 399 -3.87 -19.06 -8.14
N ASP A 400 -3.65 -20.22 -8.76
CA ASP A 400 -2.82 -21.26 -8.15
C ASP A 400 -1.41 -20.69 -8.02
N ILE A 401 -1.05 -20.23 -6.83
CA ILE A 401 0.36 -20.03 -6.50
C ILE A 401 0.96 -21.43 -6.53
N PRO A 402 2.10 -21.66 -7.22
CA PRO A 402 2.81 -22.92 -7.14
C PRO A 402 3.11 -23.23 -5.67
N SER A 403 2.23 -23.99 -5.03
CA SER A 403 2.34 -24.31 -3.61
C SER A 403 3.41 -25.39 -3.48
N SER A 404 4.33 -25.20 -2.55
CA SER A 404 4.62 -26.31 -1.65
C SER A 404 3.30 -26.61 -0.92
N THR A 405 2.55 -27.54 -1.50
CA THR A 405 1.31 -28.24 -1.09
C THR A 405 0.63 -27.83 0.22
N VAL A 406 -0.66 -27.48 0.15
CA VAL A 406 -1.59 -27.48 1.29
C VAL A 406 -2.35 -28.80 1.29
N HIS A 407 -2.31 -29.56 2.39
CA HIS A 407 -3.25 -30.66 2.65
C HIS A 407 -4.32 -30.19 3.63
N GLU A 408 -5.59 -30.34 3.27
CA GLU A 408 -6.71 -30.23 4.20
C GLU A 408 -6.56 -31.31 5.29
N ALA A 409 -6.57 -30.89 6.56
CA ALA A 409 -6.61 -31.82 7.69
C ALA A 409 -8.01 -32.45 7.75
N SER A 410 -8.05 -33.77 7.62
CA SER A 410 -9.24 -34.63 7.78
C SER A 410 -9.74 -34.68 9.23
#